data_AF-A0A5C3QIF2-F1
#
_entry.id   AF-A0A5C3QIF2-F1
#
_cell.length_a   1.000
_cell.length_b   1.000
_cell.length_c   1.000
_cell.angle_alpha   90.00
_cell.angle_beta   90.00
_cell.angle_gamma   90.00
#
_symmetry.space_group_name_H-M   'P 1'
#
loop_
_entity.id
_entity.type
_entity.pdbx_description
1 polymer ?
#
loop_
_entity_poly.entity_id
_entity_poly.type
_entity_poly.pdbx_seq_one_letter_code
_entity_poly.pdbx_strand_id
1 'polypeptide(L)'
;MGRWVLDDASEAEQGPTKMNSVQNGLLLRVDVHILWDDYLLGVNVDNDKAIVCFGPQTGFDGRKFYINPSTPLEHRPLSELLRRHFEQCVLANLKGTGVRDDFWDDEDVHDLSEPGWQVSLGGHSRLELELATRLGSHDRIGESGR
;
A
#
# COMPACT_ATOMS: atom_id res chain seq x y z
N MET A 1 7.67 -4.95 18.82
CA MET A 1 8.32 -3.63 18.90
C MET A 1 8.29 -3.02 17.50
N GLY A 2 7.55 -1.93 17.28
CA GLY A 2 7.51 -1.27 15.96
C GLY A 2 8.84 -0.58 15.65
N ARG A 3 9.36 -0.78 14.43
CA ARG A 3 10.55 -0.07 13.94
C ARG A 3 10.17 1.37 13.63
N TRP A 4 10.70 2.31 14.42
CA TRP A 4 10.57 3.74 14.15
C TRP A 4 11.26 4.07 12.83
N VAL A 5 10.55 4.83 12.01
CA VAL A 5 11.09 5.41 10.79
C VAL A 5 11.84 6.68 11.21
N LEU A 6 13.13 6.76 10.87
CA LEU A 6 13.95 7.93 11.14
C LEU A 6 13.99 8.77 9.86
N ASP A 7 13.72 10.06 10.01
CA ASP A 7 13.79 11.05 8.94
C ASP A 7 14.86 12.11 9.30
N ASP A 8 15.44 12.72 8.27
CA ASP A 8 16.62 13.59 8.35
C ASP A 8 16.26 15.09 8.38
N ALA A 9 14.96 15.44 8.37
CA ALA A 9 14.52 16.83 8.52
C ALA A 9 14.86 17.38 9.92
N SER A 10 14.91 18.70 10.08
CA SER A 10 15.19 19.27 11.41
C SER A 10 14.00 19.08 12.37
N GLU A 11 14.25 19.02 13.69
CA GLU A 11 13.16 18.93 14.69
C GLU A 11 12.18 20.12 14.58
N ALA A 12 12.68 21.29 14.19
CA ALA A 12 11.86 22.48 13.95
C ALA A 12 10.87 22.30 12.78
N GLU A 13 11.23 21.51 11.76
CA GLU A 13 10.39 21.20 10.60
C GLU A 13 9.48 19.99 10.85
N GLN A 14 9.95 19.00 11.62
CA GLN A 14 9.21 17.79 11.96
C GLN A 14 8.05 18.03 12.95
N GLY A 15 8.24 18.99 13.88
CA GLY A 15 7.36 19.17 15.03
C GLY A 15 7.46 18.03 16.06
N PRO A 16 6.79 18.15 17.22
CA PRO A 16 6.97 17.25 18.36
C PRO A 16 6.54 15.80 18.10
N THR A 17 5.66 15.56 17.13
CA THR A 17 5.16 14.23 16.75
C THR A 17 5.84 13.67 15.51
N LYS A 18 6.73 14.43 14.86
CA LYS A 18 7.35 14.13 13.55
C LYS A 18 6.39 13.97 12.37
N MET A 19 5.08 14.11 12.61
CA MET A 19 4.05 13.96 11.59
C MET A 19 4.17 15.03 10.50
N ASN A 20 4.66 16.21 10.84
CA ASN A 20 4.78 17.34 9.91
C ASN A 20 6.07 17.33 9.08
N SER A 21 6.88 16.26 9.17
CA SER A 21 8.08 16.15 8.33
C SER A 21 7.70 16.22 6.85
N VAL A 22 8.39 17.07 6.09
CA VAL A 22 8.24 17.17 4.64
C VAL A 22 8.50 15.82 3.97
N GLN A 23 9.33 14.97 4.58
CA GLN A 23 9.67 13.65 4.07
C GLN A 23 8.52 12.62 4.21
N ASN A 24 7.46 12.95 4.97
CA ASN A 24 6.25 12.13 5.11
C ASN A 24 5.22 12.38 4.00
N GLY A 25 5.42 13.39 3.16
CA GLY A 25 4.42 13.86 2.21
C GLY A 25 4.86 13.82 0.76
N LEU A 26 3.88 13.75 -0.12
CA LEU A 26 4.00 13.98 -1.56
C LEU A 26 3.00 15.04 -1.99
N LEU A 27 3.45 16.03 -2.76
CA LEU A 27 2.52 16.92 -3.44
C LEU A 27 2.10 16.29 -4.77
N LEU A 28 0.82 15.95 -4.89
CA LEU A 28 0.26 15.25 -6.04
C LEU A 28 -0.76 16.12 -6.77
N ARG A 29 -0.92 15.86 -8.08
CA ARG A 29 -2.04 16.41 -8.85
C ARG A 29 -3.35 15.83 -8.29
N VAL A 30 -4.43 16.61 -8.33
CA VAL A 30 -5.71 16.24 -7.69
C VAL A 30 -6.25 14.86 -8.09
N ASP A 31 -6.14 14.49 -9.36
CA ASP A 31 -6.55 13.18 -9.88
C ASP A 31 -5.61 12.04 -9.46
N VAL A 32 -4.33 12.35 -9.21
CA VAL A 32 -3.33 11.37 -8.76
C VAL A 32 -3.43 11.14 -7.26
N HIS A 33 -3.76 12.17 -6.47
CA HIS A 33 -3.91 12.01 -5.01
C HIS A 33 -5.07 11.07 -4.66
N ILE A 34 -6.17 11.09 -5.43
CA ILE A 34 -7.29 10.16 -5.23
C ILE A 34 -6.80 8.71 -5.40
N LEU A 35 -6.04 8.44 -6.47
CA LEU A 35 -5.48 7.10 -6.70
C LEU A 35 -4.47 6.68 -5.62
N TRP A 36 -3.74 7.64 -5.06
CA TRP A 36 -2.79 7.40 -3.98
C TRP A 36 -3.50 7.03 -2.68
N ASP A 37 -4.51 7.82 -2.29
CA ASP A 37 -5.26 7.64 -1.05
C ASP A 37 -6.12 6.37 -1.07
N ASP A 38 -6.68 6.02 -2.24
CA ASP A 38 -7.47 4.79 -2.45
C ASP A 38 -6.59 3.54 -2.65
N TYR A 39 -5.27 3.65 -2.45
CA TYR A 39 -4.31 2.55 -2.64
C TYR A 39 -4.26 1.96 -4.06
N LEU A 40 -4.75 2.70 -5.07
CA LEU A 40 -4.78 2.27 -6.48
C LEU A 40 -3.48 2.60 -7.22
N LEU A 41 -2.55 3.34 -6.60
CA LEU A 41 -1.27 3.75 -7.16
C LEU A 41 -0.17 3.67 -6.09
N GLY A 42 0.90 2.93 -6.39
CA GLY A 42 2.05 2.78 -5.49
C GLY A 42 3.39 2.93 -6.21
N VAL A 43 4.47 3.13 -5.43
CA VAL A 43 5.85 3.21 -5.95
C VAL A 43 6.68 2.09 -5.35
N ASN A 44 7.12 1.16 -6.20
CA ASN A 44 8.02 0.09 -5.78
C ASN A 44 9.47 0.60 -5.76
N VAL A 45 9.91 1.07 -4.60
CA VAL A 45 11.27 1.58 -4.40
C VAL A 45 12.37 0.53 -4.59
N ASP A 46 12.02 -0.76 -4.42
CA ASP A 46 12.95 -1.88 -4.57
C ASP A 46 13.05 -2.38 -6.02
N ASN A 47 12.16 -1.94 -6.91
CA ASN A 47 12.17 -2.24 -8.34
C ASN A 47 12.36 -0.97 -9.19
N ASP A 48 13.57 -0.39 -9.13
CA ASP A 48 13.96 0.83 -9.87
C ASP A 48 12.99 2.02 -9.73
N LYS A 49 12.26 2.09 -8.60
CA LYS A 49 11.22 3.09 -8.35
C LYS A 49 10.10 3.05 -9.40
N ALA A 50 9.73 1.86 -9.86
CA ALA A 50 8.60 1.67 -10.77
C ALA A 50 7.30 2.10 -10.10
N ILE A 51 6.47 2.83 -10.84
CA ILE A 51 5.09 3.13 -10.49
C ILE A 51 4.25 1.92 -10.89
N VAL A 52 3.40 1.47 -9.97
CA VAL A 52 2.51 0.34 -10.17
C VAL A 52 1.07 0.81 -9.95
N CYS A 53 0.22 0.57 -10.94
CA CYS A 53 -1.21 0.82 -10.85
C CYS A 53 -1.95 -0.46 -10.46
N PHE A 54 -2.80 -0.38 -9.45
CA PHE A 54 -3.64 -1.50 -8.99
C PHE A 54 -5.10 -1.39 -9.48
N GLY A 55 -5.48 -0.22 -10.02
CA GLY A 55 -6.79 0.03 -10.63
C GLY A 55 -6.76 -0.02 -12.18
N PRO A 56 -7.91 0.24 -12.84
CA PRO A 56 -8.02 0.25 -14.30
C PRO A 56 -7.20 1.38 -14.98
N GLN A 57 -6.64 2.29 -14.20
CA GLN A 57 -5.98 3.51 -14.64
C GLN A 57 -4.51 3.21 -14.94
N THR A 58 -4.25 2.66 -16.12
CA THR A 58 -2.92 2.19 -16.55
C THR A 58 -1.97 3.30 -17.02
N GLY A 59 -2.42 4.56 -17.07
CA GLY A 59 -1.67 5.66 -17.66
C GLY A 59 -0.29 5.90 -17.03
N PHE A 60 -0.10 5.53 -15.76
CA PHE A 60 1.15 5.68 -15.01
C PHE A 60 1.92 4.37 -14.83
N ASP A 61 1.32 3.24 -15.16
CA ASP A 61 1.86 1.92 -14.85
C ASP A 61 3.19 1.69 -15.59
N GLY A 62 4.16 1.09 -14.89
CA GLY A 62 5.51 0.84 -15.39
C GLY A 62 6.36 2.09 -15.62
N ARG A 63 5.84 3.31 -15.39
CA ARG A 63 6.65 4.53 -15.43
C ARG A 63 7.58 4.60 -14.23
N LYS A 64 8.65 5.39 -14.35
CA LYS A 64 9.60 5.60 -13.26
C LYS A 64 9.19 6.79 -12.39
N PHE A 65 9.12 6.58 -11.09
CA PHE A 65 8.96 7.66 -10.12
C PHE A 65 10.24 8.51 -10.09
N TYR A 66 10.08 9.77 -10.51
CA TYR A 66 11.18 10.70 -10.68
C TYR A 66 11.14 11.79 -9.62
N ILE A 67 12.26 11.94 -8.90
CA ILE A 67 12.54 13.10 -8.05
C ILE A 67 13.70 13.84 -8.70
N ASN A 68 13.57 15.17 -8.78
CA ASN A 68 14.65 16.02 -9.27
C ASN A 68 15.94 15.78 -8.45
N PRO A 69 17.05 15.36 -9.08
CA PRO A 69 18.31 15.13 -8.37
C PRO A 69 18.87 16.36 -7.64
N SER A 70 18.46 17.57 -8.02
CA SER A 70 18.84 18.82 -7.36
C SER A 70 18.09 19.08 -6.06
N THR A 71 16.99 18.37 -5.76
CA THR A 71 16.25 18.51 -4.50
C THR A 71 17.09 17.96 -3.33
N PRO A 72 17.34 18.68 -2.24
CA PRO A 72 18.06 18.17 -1.07
C PRO A 72 17.40 16.92 -0.46
N LEU A 73 18.18 16.01 0.15
CA LEU A 73 17.68 14.72 0.64
C LEU A 73 16.62 14.86 1.74
N GLU A 74 16.80 15.84 2.61
CA GLU A 74 15.90 16.27 3.68
C GLU A 74 14.53 16.75 3.20
N HIS A 75 14.41 17.07 1.90
CA HIS A 75 13.15 17.47 1.26
C HIS A 75 12.59 16.41 0.32
N ARG A 76 13.18 15.22 0.30
CA ARG A 76 12.67 14.09 -0.49
C ARG A 76 11.77 13.20 0.36
N PRO A 77 10.72 12.62 -0.23
CA PRO A 77 9.93 11.57 0.40
C PRO A 77 10.83 10.44 0.86
N LEU A 78 10.59 9.94 2.06
CA LEU A 78 11.40 8.88 2.62
C LEU A 78 11.09 7.54 1.92
N SER A 79 12.12 6.87 1.40
CA SER A 79 11.97 5.59 0.69
C SER A 79 11.25 4.52 1.53
N GLU A 80 11.45 4.53 2.85
CA GLU A 80 10.79 3.59 3.76
C GLU A 80 9.28 3.84 3.86
N LEU A 81 8.82 5.08 3.79
CA LEU A 81 7.38 5.40 3.78
C LEU A 81 6.76 5.04 2.44
N LEU A 82 7.47 5.29 1.34
CA LEU A 82 7.05 4.83 0.02
C LEU A 82 6.94 3.30 -0.03
N ARG A 83 7.87 2.56 0.58
CA ARG A 83 7.80 1.10 0.70
C ARG A 83 6.56 0.67 1.47
N ARG A 84 6.30 1.26 2.64
CA ARG A 84 5.11 0.95 3.44
C ARG A 84 3.82 1.26 2.69
N HIS A 85 3.74 2.39 2.00
CA HIS A 85 2.59 2.72 1.16
C HIS A 85 2.39 1.69 0.04
N PHE A 86 3.48 1.25 -0.62
CA PHE A 86 3.41 0.21 -1.63
C PHE A 86 2.95 -1.14 -1.07
N GLU A 87 3.40 -1.53 0.12
CA GLU A 87 2.89 -2.71 0.83
C GLU A 87 1.38 -2.59 1.08
N GLN A 88 0.90 -1.42 1.50
CA GLN A 88 -0.53 -1.17 1.67
C GLN A 88 -1.31 -1.26 0.35
N CYS A 89 -0.75 -0.72 -0.75
CA CYS A 89 -1.35 -0.86 -2.09
C CYS A 89 -1.51 -2.33 -2.48
N VAL A 90 -0.49 -3.15 -2.22
CA VAL A 90 -0.53 -4.59 -2.47
C VAL A 90 -1.58 -5.26 -1.59
N LEU A 91 -1.63 -4.95 -0.29
CA LEU A 91 -2.58 -5.55 0.65
C LEU A 91 -4.04 -5.19 0.35
N ALA A 92 -4.31 -3.92 0.06
CA ALA A 92 -5.65 -3.42 -0.30
C ALA A 92 -6.17 -4.04 -1.61
N ASN A 93 -5.26 -4.30 -2.56
CA ASN A 93 -5.63 -4.80 -3.90
C ASN A 93 -5.33 -6.30 -4.11
N LEU A 94 -4.89 -7.00 -3.08
CA LEU A 94 -4.79 -8.46 -3.05
C LEU A 94 -6.21 -9.06 -3.06
N LYS A 95 -6.89 -8.98 -4.21
CA LYS A 95 -8.15 -9.70 -4.45
C LYS A 95 -7.80 -11.18 -4.60
N GLY A 96 -8.39 -12.02 -3.75
CA GLY A 96 -8.56 -13.43 -4.10
C GLY A 96 -9.34 -13.51 -5.41
N THR A 97 -9.21 -14.59 -6.16
CA THR A 97 -9.86 -14.83 -7.46
C THR A 97 -11.41 -14.81 -7.47
N GLY A 98 -12.07 -14.38 -6.38
CA GLY A 98 -13.50 -14.06 -6.34
C GLY A 98 -13.74 -12.58 -6.65
N VAL A 99 -14.51 -12.30 -7.71
CA VAL A 99 -14.96 -10.96 -8.07
C VAL A 99 -15.63 -10.29 -6.87
N ARG A 100 -15.14 -9.11 -6.46
CA ARG A 100 -15.87 -8.23 -5.54
C ARG A 100 -16.87 -7.43 -6.36
N ASP A 101 -18.13 -7.49 -5.95
CA ASP A 101 -19.14 -6.51 -6.33
C ASP A 101 -19.02 -5.39 -5.30
N ASP A 102 -18.38 -4.29 -5.69
CA ASP A 102 -17.90 -3.22 -4.82
C ASP A 102 -19.04 -2.36 -4.23
N PHE A 103 -20.30 -2.82 -4.34
CA PHE A 103 -21.50 -2.03 -4.05
C PHE A 103 -22.17 -2.36 -2.70
N TRP A 104 -21.81 -3.45 -2.01
CA TRP A 104 -22.55 -3.91 -0.82
C TRP A 104 -21.74 -4.23 0.44
N ASP A 105 -20.41 -4.11 0.42
CA ASP A 105 -19.58 -4.52 1.58
C ASP A 105 -18.82 -3.32 2.16
N ASP A 106 -19.55 -2.48 2.89
CA ASP A 106 -19.06 -1.25 3.55
C ASP A 106 -18.16 -1.56 4.76
N GLU A 107 -18.15 -2.82 5.23
CA GLU A 107 -17.27 -3.33 6.28
C GLU A 107 -16.58 -4.61 5.80
N ASP A 108 -15.55 -4.47 4.98
CA ASP A 108 -14.68 -5.59 4.67
C ASP A 108 -13.94 -6.02 5.95
N VAL A 109 -14.51 -7.01 6.63
CA VAL A 109 -13.94 -7.66 7.83
C VAL A 109 -12.55 -8.28 7.55
N HIS A 110 -12.13 -8.28 6.29
CA HIS A 110 -10.92 -8.85 5.75
C HIS A 110 -10.03 -7.83 5.03
N ASP A 111 -10.22 -6.53 5.29
CA ASP A 111 -9.30 -5.50 4.82
C ASP A 111 -7.91 -5.70 5.45
N LEU A 112 -6.97 -6.14 4.63
CA LEU A 112 -5.58 -6.34 5.04
C LEU A 112 -4.78 -5.03 5.02
N SER A 113 -5.38 -3.92 4.58
CA SER A 113 -4.75 -2.60 4.63
C SER A 113 -4.71 -2.02 6.05
N GLU A 114 -5.64 -2.44 6.92
CA GLU A 114 -5.64 -1.98 8.30
C GLU A 114 -4.46 -2.57 9.11
N PRO A 115 -3.67 -1.76 9.82
CA PRO A 115 -2.53 -2.27 10.58
C PRO A 115 -2.93 -3.19 11.76
N GLY A 116 -4.20 -3.18 12.17
CA GLY A 116 -4.69 -3.87 13.35
C GLY A 116 -4.44 -5.37 13.34
N TRP A 117 -4.57 -6.03 12.18
CA TRP A 117 -4.35 -7.47 12.09
C TRP A 117 -2.86 -7.84 12.22
N GLN A 118 -1.94 -7.00 11.72
CA GLN A 118 -0.49 -7.24 11.75
C GLN A 118 0.07 -7.24 13.18
N VAL A 119 -0.53 -6.45 14.07
CA VAL A 119 -0.10 -6.29 15.47
C VAL A 119 -0.85 -7.24 16.40
N SER A 120 -1.94 -7.85 15.95
CA SER A 120 -2.77 -8.77 16.74
C SER A 120 -2.08 -10.11 17.03
N LEU A 121 -2.33 -10.69 18.21
CA LEU A 121 -1.88 -12.04 18.55
C LEU A 121 -2.61 -13.03 17.62
N GLY A 122 -1.89 -13.57 16.64
CA GLY A 122 -2.47 -14.39 15.58
C GLY A 122 -2.58 -13.71 14.22
N GLY A 123 -1.98 -12.53 14.02
CA GLY A 123 -1.94 -11.85 12.72
C GLY A 123 -1.39 -12.70 11.57
N HIS A 124 -0.38 -13.54 11.84
CA HIS A 124 0.12 -14.51 10.85
C HIS A 124 -0.93 -15.58 10.51
N SER A 125 -1.67 -16.06 11.51
CA SER A 125 -2.78 -17.00 11.31
C SER A 125 -3.97 -16.34 10.59
N ARG A 126 -4.22 -15.05 10.82
CA ARG A 126 -5.21 -14.26 10.08
C ARG A 126 -4.81 -14.13 8.62
N LEU A 127 -3.55 -13.77 8.33
CA LEU A 127 -3.00 -13.72 6.97
C LEU A 127 -3.07 -15.09 6.28
N GLU A 128 -2.65 -16.15 6.95
CA GLU A 128 -2.72 -17.53 6.41
C GLU A 128 -4.17 -17.95 6.16
N LEU A 129 -5.10 -17.62 7.06
CA LEU A 129 -6.53 -17.89 6.87
C LEU A 129 -7.10 -17.11 5.68
N GLU A 130 -6.73 -15.83 5.52
CA GLU A 130 -7.14 -15.01 4.37
C GLU A 130 -6.59 -15.58 3.07
N LEU A 131 -5.30 -15.90 3.03
CA LEU A 131 -4.67 -16.53 1.87
C LEU A 131 -5.33 -17.87 1.56
N ALA A 132 -5.52 -18.74 2.56
CA ALA A 132 -6.17 -20.04 2.37
C ALA A 132 -7.63 -19.92 1.93
N THR A 133 -8.36 -18.91 2.42
CA THR A 133 -9.76 -18.68 2.01
C THR A 133 -9.83 -18.15 0.59
N ARG A 134 -8.91 -17.25 0.21
CA ARG A 134 -8.85 -16.61 -1.11
C ARG A 134 -8.28 -17.53 -2.21
N LEU A 135 -7.36 -18.44 -1.85
CA LEU A 135 -6.74 -19.41 -2.76
C LEU A 135 -7.45 -20.79 -2.75
N GLY A 136 -7.90 -21.26 -1.59
CA GLY A 136 -8.42 -22.62 -1.39
C GLY A 136 -9.91 -22.81 -1.70
N SER A 137 -10.69 -21.74 -1.84
CA SER A 137 -12.08 -21.81 -2.31
C SER A 137 -12.21 -22.28 -3.77
N HIS A 138 -11.11 -22.38 -4.51
CA HIS A 138 -11.09 -22.87 -5.89
C HIS A 138 -10.92 -24.38 -6.05
N ASP A 139 -10.28 -25.07 -5.11
CA ASP A 139 -10.04 -26.53 -5.25
C ASP A 139 -11.35 -27.35 -5.21
N ARG A 140 -12.45 -26.74 -4.76
CA ARG A 140 -13.77 -27.42 -4.66
C ARG A 140 -14.67 -27.24 -5.88
N ILE A 141 -14.30 -26.41 -6.86
CA ILE A 141 -15.09 -26.19 -8.08
C ILE A 141 -14.70 -27.18 -9.20
N GLY A 142 -13.57 -27.90 -9.04
CA GLY A 142 -13.10 -28.90 -10.01
C GLY A 142 -13.69 -30.31 -9.89
N GLU A 143 -14.45 -30.64 -8.84
CA GLU A 143 -14.88 -32.03 -8.55
C GLU A 143 -16.39 -32.31 -8.70
N SER A 144 -17.19 -31.41 -9.29
CA SER A 144 -18.61 -31.68 -9.58
C SER A 144 -18.90 -31.73 -11.09
N GLY A 145 -18.23 -32.65 -11.78
CA GLY A 145 -18.37 -32.84 -13.21
C GLY A 145 -17.90 -34.22 -13.68
N ARG A 146 -18.46 -35.29 -13.12
CA ARG A 146 -18.55 -36.61 -13.76
C ARG A 146 -19.86 -37.29 -13.38
#